data_AF-A0A7X8T8S1-F1
#
_entry.id   AF-A0A7X8T8S1-F1
#
_cell.length_a   1.000
_cell.length_b   1.000
_cell.length_c   1.000
_cell.angle_alpha   90.00
_cell.angle_beta   90.00
_cell.angle_gamma   90.00
#
_symmetry.space_group_name_H-M   'P 1'
#
loop_
_entity.id
_entity.type
_entity.pdbx_description
1 polymer ?
#
loop_
_entity_poly.entity_id
_entity_poly.type
_entity_poly.pdbx_seq_one_letter_code
_entity_poly.pdbx_strand_id
1 'polypeptide(L)'
;MSGQDQPIQELLQRRLDCVADISALTARIHKLIQETSGIEMEILRLQLALEQDPANDEVAKELSEVEEQAAAIRSAQAYCVAEIEAAEAAVTDIDHLIAAAKGGQS
;
A
#
# COMPACT_ATOMS: atom_id res chain seq x y z
N MET A 1 -0.25 40.31 -2.57
CA MET A 1 0.04 38.95 -2.06
C MET A 1 1.52 38.92 -1.80
N SER A 2 1.89 38.77 -0.53
CA SER A 2 3.27 38.89 -0.05
C SER A 2 4.05 37.68 -0.53
N GLY A 3 5.34 37.82 -0.86
CA GLY A 3 6.18 36.69 -1.30
C GLY A 3 6.32 35.54 -0.27
N GLN A 4 5.78 35.69 0.94
CA GLN A 4 5.65 34.66 1.98
C GLN A 4 4.37 33.81 1.86
N ASP A 5 3.33 34.27 1.15
CA ASP A 5 2.08 33.51 0.96
C ASP A 5 2.27 32.36 -0.05
N GLN A 6 3.13 32.59 -1.04
CA GLN A 6 3.46 31.64 -2.11
C GLN A 6 4.17 30.36 -1.61
N PRO A 7 5.19 30.42 -0.73
CA PRO A 7 5.81 29.21 -0.17
C PRO A 7 4.87 28.42 0.77
N ILE A 8 3.94 29.08 1.46
CA ILE A 8 2.95 28.37 2.29
C ILE A 8 1.94 27.63 1.40
N GLN A 9 1.48 28.25 0.31
CA GLN A 9 0.55 27.62 -0.62
C GLN A 9 1.17 26.39 -1.30
N GLU A 10 2.45 26.46 -1.66
CA GLU A 10 3.20 25.31 -2.21
C GLU A 10 3.32 24.16 -1.19
N LEU A 11 3.60 24.46 0.08
CA LEU A 11 3.63 23.44 1.13
C LEU A 11 2.26 22.79 1.35
N LEU A 12 1.18 23.58 1.35
CA LEU A 12 -0.18 23.06 1.46
C LEU A 12 -0.55 22.16 0.28
N GLN A 13 -0.15 22.52 -0.95
CA GLN A 13 -0.38 21.67 -2.11
C GLN A 13 0.36 20.33 -1.98
N ARG A 14 1.65 20.35 -1.63
CA ARG A 14 2.43 19.13 -1.41
C ARG A 14 1.81 18.25 -0.33
N ARG A 15 1.29 18.85 0.74
CA ARG A 15 0.59 18.11 1.81
C ARG A 15 -0.66 17.41 1.28
N LEU A 16 -1.45 18.09 0.44
CA LEU A 16 -2.64 17.51 -0.18
C LEU A 16 -2.28 16.36 -1.12
N ASP A 17 -1.20 16.50 -1.88
CA ASP A 17 -0.70 15.45 -2.78
C ASP A 17 -0.31 14.20 -1.97
N CYS A 18 0.46 14.35 -0.88
CA CYS A 18 0.81 13.22 -0.01
C CYS A 18 -0.43 12.54 0.61
N VAL A 19 -1.44 13.31 1.03
CA VAL A 19 -2.70 12.76 1.57
C VAL A 19 -3.48 12.01 0.50
N ALA A 20 -3.48 12.49 -0.74
CA ALA A 20 -4.09 11.80 -1.87
C ALA A 20 -3.37 10.46 -2.16
N ASP A 21 -2.04 10.46 -2.12
CA ASP A 21 -1.22 9.25 -2.30
C ASP A 21 -1.49 8.22 -1.20
N ILE A 22 -1.51 8.64 0.08
CA ILE A 22 -1.86 7.78 1.22
C ILE A 22 -3.24 7.16 1.01
N SER A 23 -4.23 7.95 0.57
CA SER A 23 -5.60 7.48 0.34
C SER A 23 -5.65 6.44 -0.80
N ALA A 24 -4.94 6.69 -1.90
CA ALA A 24 -4.85 5.77 -3.04
C ALA A 24 -4.15 4.45 -2.66
N LEU A 25 -3.04 4.54 -1.92
CA LEU A 25 -2.30 3.37 -1.42
C LEU A 25 -3.14 2.57 -0.43
N THR A 26 -3.87 3.22 0.46
CA THR A 26 -4.79 2.56 1.42
C THR A 26 -5.90 1.81 0.68
N ALA A 27 -6.51 2.42 -0.33
CA ALA A 27 -7.50 1.75 -1.17
C ALA A 27 -6.91 0.54 -1.90
N ARG A 28 -5.67 0.66 -2.40
CA ARG A 28 -4.94 -0.44 -3.03
C ARG A 28 -4.66 -1.58 -2.05
N ILE A 29 -4.27 -1.29 -0.81
CA ILE A 29 -4.08 -2.30 0.24
C ILE A 29 -5.38 -3.07 0.49
N HIS A 30 -6.51 -2.38 0.66
CA HIS A 30 -7.81 -3.05 0.87
C HIS A 30 -8.18 -3.97 -0.31
N LYS A 31 -7.93 -3.53 -1.55
CA LYS A 31 -8.13 -4.37 -2.72
C LYS A 31 -7.23 -5.61 -2.68
N LEU A 32 -5.95 -5.46 -2.38
CA LEU A 32 -5.01 -6.58 -2.29
C LEU A 32 -5.38 -7.55 -1.16
N ILE A 33 -5.86 -7.06 -0.02
CA ILE A 33 -6.38 -7.89 1.08
C ILE A 33 -7.56 -8.73 0.60
N GLN A 34 -8.51 -8.11 -0.10
CA GLN A 34 -9.67 -8.83 -0.64
C GLN A 34 -9.26 -9.90 -1.67
N GLU A 35 -8.30 -9.60 -2.55
CA GLU A 35 -7.75 -10.56 -3.50
C GLU A 35 -7.03 -11.72 -2.79
N THR A 36 -6.27 -11.41 -1.73
CA THR A 36 -5.55 -12.42 -0.94
C THR A 36 -6.50 -13.44 -0.33
N SER A 37 -7.64 -13.00 0.22
CA SER A 37 -8.62 -13.92 0.82
C SER A 37 -9.18 -14.94 -0.18
N GLY A 38 -9.38 -14.55 -1.44
CA GLY A 38 -9.81 -15.48 -2.49
C GLY A 38 -8.74 -16.53 -2.81
N ILE A 39 -7.49 -16.09 -2.89
CA ILE A 39 -6.33 -16.94 -3.18
C ILE A 39 -6.03 -17.90 -2.03
N GLU A 40 -6.15 -17.47 -0.77
CA GLU A 40 -5.96 -18.35 0.39
C GLU A 40 -6.97 -19.49 0.43
N MET A 41 -8.24 -19.22 0.09
CA MET A 41 -9.25 -20.28 -0.02
C MET A 41 -8.91 -21.27 -1.14
N GLU A 42 -8.38 -20.78 -2.25
CA GLU A 42 -7.99 -21.61 -3.39
C GLU A 42 -6.79 -22.50 -3.07
N ILE A 43 -5.76 -21.95 -2.40
CA ILE A 43 -4.63 -22.71 -1.88
C ILE A 43 -5.12 -23.85 -0.99
N LEU A 44 -6.01 -23.56 -0.03
CA LEU A 44 -6.55 -24.58 0.86
C LEU A 44 -7.33 -25.67 0.08
N ARG A 45 -8.13 -25.27 -0.92
CA ARG A 45 -8.87 -26.21 -1.78
C ARG A 45 -7.91 -27.16 -2.51
N LEU A 46 -6.83 -26.64 -3.08
CA LEU A 46 -5.85 -27.40 -3.84
C LEU A 46 -5.02 -28.31 -2.93
N GLN A 47 -4.62 -27.83 -1.75
CA GLN A 47 -3.94 -28.63 -0.74
C GLN A 47 -4.80 -29.83 -0.30
N LEU A 48 -6.09 -29.60 -0.02
CA LEU A 48 -7.03 -30.68 0.32
C LEU A 48 -7.22 -31.70 -0.83
N ALA A 49 -7.15 -31.26 -2.08
CA ALA A 49 -7.22 -32.15 -3.23
C ALA A 49 -5.96 -33.03 -3.34
N LEU A 50 -4.77 -32.48 -3.09
CA LEU A 50 -3.52 -33.26 -3.06
C LEU A 50 -3.43 -34.20 -1.86
N GLU A 51 -4.05 -33.87 -0.73
CA GLU A 51 -4.18 -34.81 0.38
C GLU A 51 -4.98 -36.06 0.00
N GLN A 52 -5.95 -35.92 -0.92
CA GLN A 52 -6.78 -37.02 -1.42
C GLN A 52 -6.10 -37.79 -2.56
N ASP A 53 -5.39 -37.10 -3.44
CA ASP A 53 -4.62 -37.68 -4.55
C ASP A 53 -3.24 -37.01 -4.70
N PRO A 54 -2.22 -37.52 -3.98
CA PRO A 54 -0.89 -36.92 -3.98
C PRO A 54 -0.13 -37.02 -5.32
N ALA A 55 -0.57 -37.89 -6.23
CA ALA A 55 0.06 -38.09 -7.53
C ALA A 55 -0.54 -37.18 -8.63
N ASN A 56 -1.44 -36.27 -8.25
CA ASN A 56 -2.07 -35.35 -9.18
C ASN A 56 -1.16 -34.17 -9.52
N ASP A 57 -0.33 -34.36 -10.56
CA ASP A 57 0.64 -33.37 -11.03
C ASP A 57 -0.02 -32.05 -11.51
N GLU A 58 -1.25 -32.11 -12.03
CA GLU A 58 -1.99 -30.92 -12.48
C GLU A 58 -2.36 -30.03 -11.29
N VAL A 59 -2.92 -30.63 -10.22
CA VAL A 59 -3.26 -29.92 -8.99
C VAL A 59 -1.99 -29.40 -8.29
N ALA A 60 -0.91 -30.18 -8.29
CA ALA A 60 0.37 -29.75 -7.72
C ALA A 60 0.95 -28.53 -8.44
N LYS A 61 0.82 -28.49 -9.77
CA LYS A 61 1.23 -27.33 -10.57
C LYS A 61 0.34 -26.12 -10.32
N GLU A 62 -0.98 -26.30 -10.32
CA GLU A 62 -1.94 -25.23 -10.03
C GLU A 62 -1.69 -24.62 -8.65
N LEU A 63 -1.44 -25.46 -7.63
CA LEU A 63 -1.07 -25.00 -6.29
C LEU A 63 0.17 -24.11 -6.30
N SER A 64 1.23 -24.52 -6.99
CA SER A 64 2.45 -23.73 -7.11
C SER A 64 2.21 -22.37 -7.77
N GLU A 65 1.37 -22.30 -8.80
CA GLU A 65 1.04 -21.05 -9.51
C GLU A 65 0.25 -20.10 -8.60
N VAL A 66 -0.73 -20.62 -7.86
CA VAL A 66 -1.55 -19.82 -6.93
C VAL A 66 -0.71 -19.37 -5.72
N GLU A 67 0.22 -20.19 -5.24
CA GLU A 67 1.17 -19.80 -4.18
C GLU A 67 2.12 -18.69 -4.62
N GLU A 68 2.59 -18.72 -5.88
CA GLU A 68 3.39 -17.64 -6.47
C GLU A 68 2.57 -16.34 -6.57
N GLN A 69 1.32 -16.44 -7.01
CA GLN A 69 0.41 -15.29 -7.04
C GLN A 69 0.19 -14.70 -5.63
N ALA A 70 0.01 -15.55 -4.61
CA ALA A 70 -0.11 -15.12 -3.22
C ALA A 70 1.15 -14.38 -2.74
N ALA A 71 2.34 -14.89 -3.11
CA ALA A 71 3.61 -14.25 -2.79
C ALA A 71 3.75 -12.88 -3.46
N ALA A 72 3.35 -12.75 -4.72
CA ALA A 72 3.36 -11.47 -5.44
C ALA A 72 2.43 -10.43 -4.79
N ILE A 73 1.24 -10.85 -4.35
CA ILE A 73 0.30 -9.95 -3.65
C ILE A 73 0.85 -9.51 -2.30
N ARG A 74 1.44 -10.42 -1.52
CA ARG A 74 2.11 -10.06 -0.25
C ARG A 74 3.25 -9.06 -0.46
N SER A 75 4.03 -9.23 -1.53
CA SER A 75 5.07 -8.26 -1.90
C SER A 75 4.47 -6.90 -2.26
N ALA A 76 3.39 -6.87 -3.03
CA ALA A 76 2.69 -5.63 -3.37
C ALA A 76 2.08 -4.93 -2.15
N GLN A 77 1.55 -5.69 -1.17
CA GLN A 77 1.05 -5.14 0.10
C GLN A 77 2.20 -4.50 0.89
N ALA A 78 3.33 -5.21 1.05
CA ALA A 78 4.50 -4.69 1.75
C ALA A 78 5.03 -3.40 1.10
N TYR A 79 5.05 -3.34 -0.24
CA TYR A 79 5.40 -2.12 -0.96
C TYR A 79 4.43 -0.98 -0.63
N CYS A 80 3.11 -1.22 -0.68
CA CYS A 80 2.14 -0.16 -0.37
C CYS A 80 2.27 0.35 1.07
N VAL A 81 2.56 -0.54 2.03
CA VAL A 81 2.80 -0.14 3.43
C VAL A 81 4.02 0.77 3.54
N ALA A 82 5.14 0.40 2.92
CA ALA A 82 6.36 1.20 2.94
C ALA A 82 6.15 2.60 2.32
N GLU A 83 5.40 2.68 1.22
CA GLU A 83 5.10 3.96 0.57
C GLU A 83 4.14 4.83 1.40
N ILE A 84 3.20 4.22 2.14
CA ILE A 84 2.34 4.95 3.09
C ILE A 84 3.20 5.53 4.21
N GLU A 85 4.06 4.74 4.83
CA GLU A 85 4.96 5.20 5.90
C GLU A 85 5.84 6.37 5.43
N ALA A 86 6.36 6.29 4.20
CA ALA A 86 7.14 7.37 3.60
C ALA A 86 6.30 8.64 3.36
N ALA A 87 5.07 8.49 2.85
CA ALA A 87 4.17 9.62 2.63
C ALA A 87 3.71 10.28 3.95
N GLU A 88 3.47 9.49 5.00
CA GLU A 88 3.12 9.98 6.34
C GLU A 88 4.29 10.76 6.98
N ALA A 89 5.51 10.28 6.82
CA ALA A 89 6.72 11.01 7.22
C ALA A 89 6.83 12.34 6.47
N ALA A 90 6.60 12.35 5.15
CA ALA A 90 6.62 13.57 4.35
C ALA A 90 5.55 14.58 4.78
N VAL A 91 4.34 14.12 5.13
CA VAL A 91 3.29 14.99 5.69
C VAL A 91 3.76 15.63 6.99
N THR A 92 4.39 14.86 7.87
CA THR A 92 4.92 15.35 9.16
C THR A 92 5.97 16.44 8.94
N ASP A 93 6.90 16.23 8.02
CA ASP A 93 7.92 17.22 7.66
C ASP A 93 7.29 18.51 7.09
N ILE A 94 6.31 18.37 6.19
CA ILE A 94 5.59 19.51 5.62
C ILE A 94 4.84 20.29 6.71
N ASP A 95 4.19 19.59 7.65
CA ASP A 95 3.49 20.23 8.76
C ASP A 95 4.44 21.03 9.65
N HIS A 96 5.67 20.53 9.89
CA HIS A 96 6.72 21.29 10.58
C HIS A 96 7.15 22.53 9.80
N LEU A 97 7.34 22.44 8.48
CA LEU A 97 7.70 23.58 7.63
C LEU A 97 6.60 24.65 7.62
N ILE A 98 5.33 24.24 7.55
CA ILE A 98 4.18 25.14 7.61
C ILE A 98 4.14 25.84 8.97
N ALA A 99 4.34 25.10 10.07
CA ALA A 99 4.37 25.67 11.41
C ALA A 99 5.50 26.71 11.58
N ALA A 100 6.70 26.41 11.08
CA ALA A 100 7.84 27.33 11.11
C ALA A 100 7.57 28.61 10.30
N ALA A 101 6.99 28.47 9.10
CA ALA A 101 6.63 29.61 8.26
C ALA A 101 5.57 30.52 8.91
N LYS A 102 4.64 29.95 9.69
CA LYS A 102 3.62 30.68 10.44
C LYS A 102 4.15 31.29 11.74
N GLY A 103 5.07 30.62 12.44
CA GLY A 103 5.66 31.06 13.71
C GLY A 103 6.70 32.17 13.58
N GLY A 104 7.27 32.39 12.39
CA GLY A 104 8.19 33.50 12.10
C GLY A 104 7.52 34.87 11.88
N GLN A 105 6.19 34.98 12.08
CA GLN A 105 5.42 36.22 11.95
C GLN A 105 5.10 36.90 13.30
N SER A 106 5.75 36.50 14.40
CA SER A 106 5.65 37.18 15.72
C SER A 106 6.74 38.22 15.93
#